data_AF-A0A7Z0BV15-F1
#
_entry.id   AF-A0A7Z0BV15-F1
#
_cell.length_a   1.000
_cell.length_b   1.000
_cell.length_c   1.000
_cell.angle_alpha   90.00
_cell.angle_beta   90.00
_cell.angle_gamma   90.00
#
_symmetry.space_group_name_H-M   'P 1'
#
loop_
_entity.id
_entity.type
_entity.pdbx_description
1 polymer ?
#
loop_
_entity_poly.entity_id
_entity_poly.type
_entity_poly.pdbx_seq_one_letter_code
_entity_poly.pdbx_strand_id
1 'polypeptide(L)'
;MFAKRIVPLLALLAAPGIAPASAAADDFCRNGLFPKEPPFALARITDERAFFHDDIDGCPQAGDCRSRSYVIEDDVVLTGRTSGGFTCAFYPGANGGTAGWIETARLALIEHESNPALARWIGTWSVGDNPEVRFRVEGSVLHVAGEAFWPGHPDTTDWISIHVGEIAGAVSRNGLVGRYEDDNLCEIDFTLIGDYLVAGDNGNCGGANVSFSGVYRKQDR
;
A
#
# COMPACT_ATOMS: atom_id res chain seq x y z
N MET A 1 -5.60 -49.52 -69.94
CA MET A 1 -4.63 -48.88 -69.03
C MET A 1 -5.16 -47.51 -68.64
N PHE A 2 -5.75 -47.38 -67.45
CA PHE A 2 -6.13 -46.08 -66.88
C PHE A 2 -5.90 -46.18 -65.36
N ALA A 3 -4.89 -45.48 -64.85
CA ALA A 3 -4.65 -45.34 -63.42
C ALA A 3 -4.77 -43.85 -63.06
N LYS A 4 -5.89 -43.49 -62.44
CA LYS A 4 -6.16 -42.16 -61.86
C LYS A 4 -5.19 -41.92 -60.70
N ARG A 5 -4.38 -40.86 -60.80
CA ARG A 5 -3.64 -40.31 -59.65
C ARG A 5 -4.56 -39.33 -58.91
N ILE A 6 -4.92 -39.69 -57.68
CA ILE A 6 -5.64 -38.83 -56.74
C ILE A 6 -4.58 -38.06 -55.95
N VAL A 7 -4.62 -36.73 -55.99
CA VAL A 7 -3.80 -35.84 -55.16
C VAL A 7 -4.68 -35.40 -53.99
N PRO A 8 -4.31 -35.63 -52.72
CA PRO A 8 -5.07 -35.09 -51.60
C PRO A 8 -4.66 -33.63 -51.37
N LEU A 9 -5.63 -32.73 -51.36
CA LEU A 9 -5.47 -31.34 -50.97
C LEU A 9 -5.55 -31.28 -49.43
N LEU A 10 -4.43 -31.06 -48.77
CA LEU A 10 -4.39 -30.84 -47.32
C LEU A 10 -4.85 -29.40 -47.04
N ALA A 11 -6.06 -29.25 -46.49
CA ALA A 11 -6.58 -27.97 -46.05
C ALA A 11 -5.98 -27.61 -44.67
N LEU A 12 -5.14 -26.57 -44.63
CA LEU A 12 -4.57 -26.02 -43.40
C LEU A 12 -5.62 -25.13 -42.72
N LEU A 13 -6.24 -25.61 -41.65
CA LEU A 13 -7.13 -24.83 -40.79
C LEU A 13 -6.29 -23.89 -39.91
N ALA A 14 -6.31 -22.60 -40.22
CA ALA A 14 -5.76 -21.56 -39.34
C ALA A 14 -6.70 -21.38 -38.14
N ALA A 15 -6.29 -21.86 -36.97
CA ALA A 15 -6.98 -21.55 -35.72
C ALA A 15 -6.68 -20.10 -35.32
N PRO A 16 -7.70 -19.25 -35.06
CA PRO A 16 -7.46 -17.92 -34.53
C PRO A 16 -6.88 -18.04 -33.12
N GLY A 17 -5.67 -17.52 -32.92
CA GLY A 17 -5.05 -17.41 -31.62
C GLY A 17 -5.85 -16.46 -30.74
N ILE A 18 -6.48 -16.99 -29.70
CA ILE A 18 -7.05 -16.18 -28.63
C ILE A 18 -5.87 -15.66 -27.81
N ALA A 19 -5.48 -14.40 -28.03
CA ALA A 19 -4.55 -13.74 -27.12
C ALA A 19 -5.25 -13.58 -25.75
N PRO A 20 -4.59 -13.92 -24.63
CA PRO A 20 -5.13 -13.59 -23.32
C PRO A 20 -5.23 -12.06 -23.24
N ALA A 21 -6.41 -11.55 -22.89
CA ALA A 21 -6.53 -10.16 -22.46
C ALA A 21 -5.68 -10.02 -21.19
N SER A 22 -4.56 -9.31 -21.25
CA SER A 22 -3.96 -8.83 -20.01
C SER A 22 -4.99 -7.90 -19.40
N ALA A 23 -5.57 -8.27 -18.25
CA ALA A 23 -6.13 -7.26 -17.38
C ALA A 23 -5.05 -6.20 -17.25
N ALA A 24 -5.34 -4.96 -17.67
CA ALA A 24 -4.47 -3.85 -17.33
C ALA A 24 -4.31 -3.95 -15.81
N ALA A 25 -3.08 -4.19 -15.34
CA ALA A 25 -2.82 -3.96 -13.93
C ALA A 25 -3.20 -2.50 -13.73
N ASP A 26 -4.17 -2.25 -12.86
CA ASP A 26 -4.52 -0.88 -12.49
C ASP A 26 -3.26 -0.30 -11.83
N ASP A 27 -2.50 0.49 -12.59
CA ASP A 27 -1.24 1.10 -12.19
C ASP A 27 -1.49 2.28 -11.25
N PHE A 28 -2.48 2.19 -10.35
CA PHE A 28 -2.82 3.24 -9.40
C PHE A 28 -1.84 3.31 -8.23
N CYS A 29 -1.07 4.38 -8.14
CA CYS A 29 -0.24 4.66 -6.97
C CYS A 29 -0.75 5.91 -6.26
N ARG A 30 -1.62 5.73 -5.26
CA ARG A 30 -2.30 6.83 -4.56
C ARG A 30 -2.49 6.54 -3.08
N ASN A 31 -2.63 7.61 -2.28
CA ASN A 31 -2.60 7.57 -0.82
C ASN A 31 -3.49 6.50 -0.19
N GLY A 32 -4.73 6.35 -0.66
CA GLY A 32 -5.69 5.40 -0.09
C GLY A 32 -5.46 3.94 -0.47
N LEU A 33 -4.67 3.67 -1.52
CA LEU A 33 -4.39 2.32 -2.01
C LEU A 33 -3.03 1.82 -1.54
N PHE A 34 -2.02 2.68 -1.50
CA PHE A 34 -0.65 2.30 -1.14
C PHE A 34 -0.56 1.39 0.10
N PRO A 35 -1.23 1.69 1.24
CA PRO A 35 -1.10 0.86 2.45
C PRO A 35 -1.65 -0.57 2.32
N LYS A 36 -2.42 -0.85 1.25
CA LYS A 36 -3.05 -2.15 0.98
C LYS A 36 -2.27 -3.00 -0.03
N GLU A 37 -1.12 -2.52 -0.51
CA GLU A 37 -0.43 -3.10 -1.68
C GLU A 37 1.00 -3.55 -1.32
N PRO A 38 1.16 -4.58 -0.46
CA PRO A 38 2.47 -5.16 -0.20
C PRO A 38 3.07 -5.79 -1.49
N PRO A 39 4.39 -6.04 -1.53
CA PRO A 39 5.36 -5.86 -0.45
C PRO A 39 5.80 -4.40 -0.27
N PHE A 40 6.20 -4.06 0.96
CA PHE A 40 6.77 -2.76 1.30
C PHE A 40 8.29 -2.85 1.48
N ALA A 41 8.99 -1.80 1.06
CA ALA A 41 10.42 -1.59 1.31
C ALA A 41 10.69 -0.11 1.62
N LEU A 42 11.95 0.22 1.91
CA LEU A 42 12.42 1.59 2.08
C LEU A 42 13.44 1.93 1.00
N ALA A 43 13.39 3.16 0.52
CA ALA A 43 14.39 3.69 -0.39
C ALA A 43 14.77 5.12 -0.03
N ARG A 44 16.03 5.46 -0.31
CA ARG A 44 16.58 6.81 -0.25
C ARG A 44 16.53 7.43 -1.63
N ILE A 45 16.17 8.70 -1.70
CA ILE A 45 16.25 9.49 -2.93
C ILE A 45 17.71 9.87 -3.23
N THR A 46 18.14 9.62 -4.46
CA THR A 46 19.53 9.85 -4.90
C THR A 46 19.74 11.14 -5.69
N ASP A 47 18.66 11.81 -6.08
CA ASP A 47 18.68 12.98 -6.95
C ASP A 47 18.27 14.23 -6.18
N GLU A 48 18.73 15.42 -6.61
CA GLU A 48 18.34 16.70 -6.00
C GLU A 48 16.80 16.83 -5.90
N ARG A 49 16.07 16.35 -6.92
CA ARG A 49 14.61 16.25 -6.91
C ARG A 49 14.13 15.01 -7.66
N ALA A 50 13.33 14.19 -6.99
CA ALA A 50 12.55 13.12 -7.59
C ALA A 50 11.07 13.49 -7.55
N PHE A 51 10.49 13.76 -8.73
CA PHE A 51 9.07 14.11 -8.86
C PHE A 51 8.21 12.85 -8.81
N PHE A 52 7.07 12.97 -8.14
CA PHE A 52 6.00 11.99 -8.28
C PHE A 52 5.35 12.10 -9.65
N HIS A 53 4.90 10.96 -10.17
CA HIS A 53 4.15 10.85 -11.40
C HIS A 53 2.74 10.35 -11.11
N ASP A 54 1.80 10.88 -11.89
CA ASP A 54 0.38 10.54 -11.82
C ASP A 54 0.14 9.08 -12.21
N ASP A 55 -1.08 8.61 -12.01
CA ASP A 55 -1.45 7.20 -12.14
C ASP A 55 -2.71 6.97 -12.99
N ILE A 56 -3.10 7.99 -13.76
CA ILE A 56 -4.25 8.00 -14.68
C ILE A 56 -3.77 8.20 -16.12
N ASP A 57 -4.68 7.99 -17.09
CA ASP A 57 -4.43 8.32 -18.50
C ASP A 57 -3.16 7.67 -19.10
N GLY A 58 -2.82 6.46 -18.63
CA GLY A 58 -1.64 5.70 -19.06
C GLY A 58 -0.35 6.05 -18.31
N CYS A 59 -0.43 6.89 -17.28
CA CYS A 59 0.68 7.14 -16.37
C CYS A 59 0.95 5.94 -15.45
N PRO A 60 2.22 5.71 -15.08
CA PRO A 60 3.38 6.61 -15.24
C PRO A 60 4.14 6.46 -16.58
N GLN A 61 3.69 5.60 -17.50
CA GLN A 61 4.44 5.29 -18.73
C GLN A 61 4.23 6.31 -19.87
N ALA A 62 3.16 7.12 -19.80
CA ALA A 62 2.85 8.12 -20.81
C ALA A 62 3.80 9.34 -20.75
N GLY A 63 3.87 10.08 -21.87
CA GLY A 63 4.75 11.24 -22.02
C GLY A 63 4.13 12.55 -21.54
N ASP A 64 3.70 12.65 -20.27
CA ASP A 64 3.54 13.90 -19.48
C ASP A 64 2.94 13.56 -18.09
N CYS A 65 3.55 12.62 -17.38
CA CYS A 65 2.99 12.11 -16.13
C CYS A 65 3.47 12.85 -14.88
N ARG A 66 4.36 13.84 -15.03
CA ARG A 66 5.08 14.43 -13.90
C ARG A 66 4.16 15.38 -13.12
N SER A 67 3.89 15.05 -11.87
CA SER A 67 3.17 15.92 -10.94
C SER A 67 4.05 17.09 -10.45
N ARG A 68 3.44 17.99 -9.67
CA ARG A 68 4.17 19.10 -9.01
C ARG A 68 4.88 18.67 -7.72
N SER A 69 4.46 17.56 -7.13
CA SER A 69 5.00 17.07 -5.88
C SER A 69 6.32 16.37 -6.13
N TYR A 70 7.28 16.57 -5.23
CA TYR A 70 8.59 15.93 -5.30
C TYR A 70 9.15 15.72 -3.90
N VAL A 71 10.09 14.78 -3.82
CA VAL A 71 11.00 14.58 -2.71
C VAL A 71 12.42 14.95 -3.16
N ILE A 72 13.30 15.22 -2.22
CA ILE A 72 14.66 15.68 -2.48
C ILE A 72 15.68 14.63 -2.06
N GLU A 73 16.95 14.85 -2.43
CA GLU A 73 18.06 14.00 -2.03
C GLU A 73 18.02 13.70 -0.52
N ASP A 74 18.36 12.46 -0.17
CA ASP A 74 18.34 11.93 1.19
C ASP A 74 16.98 11.73 1.87
N ASP A 75 15.89 12.20 1.28
CA ASP A 75 14.55 11.82 1.73
C ASP A 75 14.40 10.30 1.68
N VAL A 76 13.74 9.75 2.71
CA VAL A 76 13.39 8.33 2.78
C VAL A 76 11.92 8.18 2.44
N VAL A 77 11.64 7.32 1.45
CA VAL A 77 10.28 6.96 1.05
C VAL A 77 10.02 5.48 1.35
N LEU A 78 8.76 5.16 1.65
CA LEU A 78 8.31 3.79 1.55
C LEU A 78 8.06 3.47 0.08
N THR A 79 8.42 2.27 -0.34
CA THR A 79 8.21 1.80 -1.71
C THR A 79 7.33 0.57 -1.72
N GLY A 80 6.48 0.46 -2.73
CA GLY A 80 5.65 -0.72 -3.00
C GLY A 80 6.03 -1.35 -4.34
N ARG A 81 5.01 -1.74 -5.10
CA ARG A 81 5.17 -2.37 -6.42
C ARG A 81 5.87 -1.48 -7.46
N THR A 82 6.42 -2.13 -8.48
CA THR A 82 7.05 -1.50 -9.64
C THR A 82 6.19 -1.73 -10.89
N SER A 83 6.04 -0.69 -11.71
CA SER A 83 5.46 -0.77 -13.07
C SER A 83 6.44 -0.12 -14.05
N GLY A 84 6.95 -0.91 -15.00
CA GLY A 84 7.97 -0.46 -15.95
C GLY A 84 9.22 0.10 -15.25
N GLY A 85 9.60 1.33 -15.58
CA GLY A 85 10.72 2.05 -14.95
C GLY A 85 10.37 2.84 -13.69
N PHE A 86 9.20 2.61 -13.10
CA PHE A 86 8.69 3.37 -11.96
C PHE A 86 8.34 2.47 -10.79
N THR A 87 8.60 2.95 -9.57
CA THR A 87 8.21 2.31 -8.31
C THR A 87 7.19 3.18 -7.61
N CYS A 88 6.10 2.57 -7.16
CA CYS A 88 5.09 3.26 -6.37
C CYS A 88 5.71 3.60 -5.03
N ALA A 89 5.74 4.89 -4.68
CA ALA A 89 6.41 5.40 -3.51
C ALA A 89 5.44 6.21 -2.65
N PHE A 90 5.70 6.24 -1.35
CA PHE A 90 4.97 7.04 -0.38
C PHE A 90 5.96 7.83 0.46
N TYR A 91 5.82 9.15 0.45
CA TYR A 91 6.54 10.05 1.35
C TYR A 91 5.63 10.48 2.50
N PRO A 92 5.96 10.13 3.76
CA PRO A 92 5.14 10.46 4.92
C PRO A 92 5.18 11.96 5.25
N GLY A 93 4.00 12.54 5.52
CA GLY A 93 3.83 13.93 5.95
C GLY A 93 3.17 14.04 7.32
N ALA A 94 2.97 15.27 7.81
CA ALA A 94 2.40 15.52 9.14
C ALA A 94 0.93 15.10 9.28
N ASN A 95 0.12 15.33 8.24
CA ASN A 95 -1.33 15.08 8.23
C ASN A 95 -1.68 14.05 7.14
N GLY A 96 -0.90 12.98 7.06
CA GLY A 96 -0.88 12.08 5.90
C GLY A 96 0.24 12.42 4.92
N GLY A 97 0.58 11.45 4.07
CA GLY A 97 1.70 11.54 3.14
C GLY A 97 1.27 11.77 1.69
N THR A 98 2.25 11.62 0.79
CA THR A 98 2.06 11.69 -0.66
C THR A 98 2.51 10.39 -1.28
N ALA A 99 1.60 9.71 -1.96
CA ALA A 99 1.86 8.57 -2.81
C ALA A 99 1.93 9.01 -4.28
N GLY A 100 2.73 8.30 -5.05
CA GLY A 100 2.80 8.44 -6.50
C GLY A 100 3.95 7.62 -7.06
N TRP A 101 4.05 7.58 -8.39
CA TRP A 101 5.12 6.86 -9.05
C TRP A 101 6.42 7.67 -9.06
N ILE A 102 7.53 7.07 -8.65
CA ILE A 102 8.87 7.66 -8.78
C ILE A 102 9.69 6.79 -9.73
N GLU A 103 10.50 7.41 -10.59
CA GLU A 103 11.46 6.69 -11.44
C GLU A 103 12.37 5.80 -10.58
N THR A 104 12.39 4.50 -10.85
CA THR A 104 13.13 3.53 -10.04
C THR A 104 14.64 3.84 -9.99
N ALA A 105 15.18 4.45 -11.04
CA ALA A 105 16.59 4.85 -11.10
C ALA A 105 16.99 5.91 -10.05
N ARG A 106 16.02 6.61 -9.44
CA ARG A 106 16.24 7.64 -8.41
C ARG A 106 16.15 7.09 -6.98
N LEU A 107 15.99 5.77 -6.84
CA LEU A 107 15.75 5.09 -5.58
C LEU A 107 16.94 4.16 -5.25
N ALA A 108 17.57 4.41 -4.11
CA ALA A 108 18.53 3.50 -3.50
C ALA A 108 17.86 2.73 -2.35
N LEU A 109 17.67 1.42 -2.50
CA LEU A 109 17.04 0.59 -1.47
C LEU A 109 17.83 0.65 -0.15
N ILE A 110 17.09 0.74 0.95
CA ILE A 110 17.62 0.76 2.32
C ILE A 110 17.34 -0.60 2.96
N GLU A 111 18.39 -1.22 3.50
CA GLU A 111 18.24 -2.41 4.32
C GLU A 111 17.47 -2.10 5.60
N HIS A 112 16.56 -3.01 5.96
CA HIS A 112 15.77 -2.92 7.19
C HIS A 112 15.69 -4.29 7.84
N GLU A 113 15.38 -4.31 9.14
CA GLU A 113 15.15 -5.56 9.87
C GLU A 113 14.02 -6.35 9.21
N SER A 114 14.21 -7.64 8.98
CA SER A 114 13.18 -8.53 8.39
C SER A 114 12.24 -9.14 9.43
N ASN A 115 12.59 -9.07 10.72
CA ASN A 115 11.77 -9.53 11.83
C ASN A 115 12.01 -8.65 13.07
N PRO A 116 11.31 -7.51 13.20
CA PRO A 116 11.52 -6.58 14.30
C PRO A 116 11.17 -7.22 15.65
N ALA A 117 11.91 -6.87 16.70
CA ALA A 117 11.59 -7.32 18.05
C ALA A 117 10.20 -6.83 18.50
N LEU A 118 9.50 -7.56 19.38
CA LEU A 118 8.17 -7.17 19.91
C LEU A 118 8.17 -5.73 20.47
N ALA A 119 9.25 -5.32 21.14
CA ALA A 119 9.39 -3.98 21.70
C ALA A 119 9.29 -2.86 20.66
N ARG A 120 9.65 -3.11 19.38
CA ARG A 120 9.54 -2.13 18.31
C ARG A 120 8.08 -1.78 17.98
N TRP A 121 7.18 -2.76 18.13
CA TRP A 121 5.74 -2.59 17.87
C TRP A 121 5.05 -1.74 18.94
N ILE A 122 5.46 -1.89 20.21
CA ILE A 122 4.81 -1.29 21.37
C ILE A 122 4.78 0.24 21.26
N GLY A 123 3.63 0.84 21.54
CA GLY A 123 3.42 2.27 21.56
C GLY A 123 2.17 2.67 20.81
N THR A 124 1.94 3.98 20.73
CA THR A 124 0.86 4.58 19.94
C THR A 124 1.38 4.96 18.57
N TRP A 125 0.62 4.65 17.54
CA TRP A 125 0.88 4.95 16.15
C TRP A 125 -0.32 5.69 15.59
N SER A 126 -0.11 6.72 14.76
CA SER A 126 -1.22 7.43 14.12
C SER A 126 -0.82 8.00 12.76
N VAL A 127 -1.83 8.23 11.92
CA VAL A 127 -1.73 9.06 10.71
C VAL A 127 -2.19 10.46 11.07
N GLY A 128 -1.25 11.33 11.48
CA GLY A 128 -1.61 12.58 12.15
C GLY A 128 -2.26 12.26 13.51
N ASP A 129 -3.53 12.61 13.69
CA ASP A 129 -4.33 12.32 14.89
C ASP A 129 -5.50 11.33 14.64
N ASN A 130 -5.66 10.82 13.42
CA ASN A 130 -6.73 9.89 13.06
C ASN A 130 -6.43 9.19 11.71
N PRO A 131 -6.49 7.85 11.63
CA PRO A 131 -6.72 6.86 12.70
C PRO A 131 -5.55 6.71 13.69
N GLU A 132 -5.84 6.28 14.93
CA GLU A 132 -4.85 5.95 15.98
C GLU A 132 -4.95 4.46 16.36
N VAL A 133 -3.79 3.79 16.50
CA VAL A 133 -3.70 2.44 17.06
C VAL A 133 -2.61 2.38 18.14
N ARG A 134 -2.85 1.57 19.17
CA ARG A 134 -1.93 1.34 20.28
C ARG A 134 -1.61 -0.13 20.42
N PHE A 135 -0.32 -0.44 20.38
CA PHE A 135 0.20 -1.77 20.56
C PHE A 135 0.77 -1.96 21.97
N ARG A 136 0.46 -3.10 22.58
CA ARG A 136 0.94 -3.52 23.89
C ARG A 136 1.24 -5.01 23.89
N VAL A 137 2.08 -5.46 24.82
CA VAL A 137 2.39 -6.89 24.98
C VAL A 137 1.79 -7.39 26.29
N GLU A 138 1.04 -8.48 26.22
CA GLU A 138 0.57 -9.25 27.37
C GLU A 138 1.24 -10.62 27.34
N GLY A 139 2.17 -10.86 28.27
CA GLY A 139 3.01 -12.06 28.24
C GLY A 139 3.88 -12.09 26.99
N SER A 140 3.60 -13.00 26.05
CA SER A 140 4.27 -13.11 24.75
C SER A 140 3.38 -12.72 23.57
N VAL A 141 2.17 -12.23 23.82
CA VAL A 141 1.18 -11.92 22.79
C VAL A 141 1.16 -10.41 22.55
N LEU A 142 1.23 -10.02 21.28
CA LEU A 142 1.03 -8.63 20.86
C LEU A 142 -0.47 -8.36 20.77
N HIS A 143 -0.92 -7.26 21.35
CA HIS A 143 -2.30 -6.80 21.28
C HIS A 143 -2.35 -5.41 20.65
N VAL A 144 -3.40 -5.15 19.89
CA VAL A 144 -3.74 -3.84 19.34
C VAL A 144 -5.07 -3.38 19.91
N ALA A 145 -5.18 -2.08 20.15
CA ALA A 145 -6.46 -1.38 20.31
C ALA A 145 -6.40 -0.10 19.48
N GLY A 146 -7.50 0.35 18.89
CA GLY A 146 -7.46 1.55 18.06
C GLY A 146 -8.83 2.06 17.65
N GLU A 147 -8.85 3.31 17.21
CA GLU A 147 -10.04 4.02 16.79
C GLU A 147 -9.77 4.77 15.48
N ALA A 148 -10.81 4.84 14.65
CA ALA A 148 -10.81 5.56 13.40
C ALA A 148 -12.14 6.30 13.22
N PHE A 149 -12.08 7.54 12.75
CA PHE A 149 -13.23 8.42 12.62
C PHE A 149 -13.36 8.98 11.20
N TRP A 150 -14.59 9.13 10.73
CA TRP A 150 -14.91 9.87 9.51
C TRP A 150 -16.07 10.85 9.74
N PRO A 151 -15.97 12.12 9.29
CA PRO A 151 -14.85 12.72 8.54
C PRO A 151 -13.64 13.14 9.41
N GLY A 152 -13.75 13.02 10.73
CA GLY A 152 -12.67 13.32 11.66
C GLY A 152 -13.11 13.08 13.10
N HIS A 153 -12.18 13.29 14.04
CA HIS A 153 -12.45 13.11 15.47
C HIS A 153 -13.54 14.08 15.95
N PRO A 154 -14.46 13.67 16.84
CA PRO A 154 -15.53 14.53 17.36
C PRO A 154 -15.05 15.90 17.89
N ASP A 155 -13.86 15.93 18.50
CA ASP A 155 -13.28 17.16 19.06
C ASP A 155 -12.72 18.12 18.00
N THR A 156 -12.61 17.68 16.74
CA THR A 156 -11.97 18.42 15.64
C THR A 156 -12.92 18.75 14.49
N THR A 157 -14.17 18.26 14.54
CA THR A 157 -15.10 18.30 13.41
C THR A 157 -16.46 18.85 13.83
N ASP A 158 -17.04 19.73 13.01
CA ASP A 158 -18.38 20.30 13.23
C ASP A 158 -19.50 19.47 12.56
N TRP A 159 -19.17 18.28 12.05
CA TRP A 159 -20.12 17.42 11.35
C TRP A 159 -21.09 16.75 12.33
N ILE A 160 -22.38 16.77 12.00
CA ILE A 160 -23.46 16.25 12.86
C ILE A 160 -23.43 14.72 12.98
N SER A 161 -22.95 14.02 11.94
CA SER A 161 -22.84 12.57 11.93
C SER A 161 -21.39 12.16 11.75
N ILE A 162 -20.91 11.33 12.68
CA ILE A 162 -19.55 10.80 12.69
C ILE A 162 -19.65 9.28 12.63
N HIS A 163 -18.90 8.69 11.71
CA HIS A 163 -18.76 7.24 11.64
C HIS A 163 -17.51 6.84 12.40
N VAL A 164 -17.60 5.74 13.13
CA VAL A 164 -16.56 5.25 14.03
C VAL A 164 -16.20 3.82 13.65
N GLY A 165 -14.93 3.48 13.81
CA GLY A 165 -14.40 2.13 13.76
C GLY A 165 -13.52 1.91 14.99
N GLU A 166 -13.66 0.74 15.61
CA GLU A 166 -12.93 0.36 16.81
C GLU A 166 -12.37 -1.04 16.60
N ILE A 167 -11.11 -1.24 17.00
CA ILE A 167 -10.46 -2.55 16.99
C ILE A 167 -9.88 -2.83 18.37
N ALA A 168 -9.92 -4.08 18.81
CA ALA A 168 -9.28 -4.51 20.05
C ALA A 168 -9.06 -6.02 20.04
N GLY A 169 -7.80 -6.47 20.06
CA GLY A 169 -7.53 -7.90 20.04
C GLY A 169 -6.07 -8.27 19.93
N ALA A 170 -5.82 -9.58 19.80
CA ALA A 170 -4.50 -10.13 19.59
C ALA A 170 -4.05 -9.95 18.13
N VAL A 171 -2.74 -9.83 17.92
CA VAL A 171 -2.11 -9.68 16.62
C VAL A 171 -1.17 -10.85 16.38
N SER A 172 -1.47 -11.64 15.35
CA SER A 172 -0.61 -12.75 14.91
C SER A 172 0.55 -12.20 14.09
N ARG A 173 1.79 -12.62 14.36
CA ARG A 173 2.98 -12.05 13.72
C ARG A 173 3.73 -13.03 12.84
N ASN A 174 4.16 -12.57 11.67
CA ASN A 174 5.07 -13.26 10.76
C ASN A 174 6.06 -12.25 10.15
N GLY A 175 7.29 -12.21 10.67
CA GLY A 175 8.31 -11.26 10.25
C GLY A 175 7.89 -9.81 10.51
N LEU A 176 7.83 -9.02 9.43
CA LEU A 176 7.38 -7.62 9.44
C LEU A 176 5.87 -7.46 9.62
N VAL A 177 5.08 -8.49 9.32
CA VAL A 177 3.63 -8.41 9.25
C VAL A 177 3.01 -8.87 10.56
N GLY A 178 2.07 -8.08 11.07
CA GLY A 178 1.17 -8.40 12.16
C GLY A 178 -0.26 -8.35 11.65
N ARG A 179 -1.03 -9.43 11.79
CA ARG A 179 -2.41 -9.54 11.30
C ARG A 179 -3.39 -9.54 12.47
N TYR A 180 -4.34 -8.61 12.40
CA TYR A 180 -5.52 -8.50 13.26
C TYR A 180 -6.75 -8.94 12.49
N GLU A 181 -7.61 -9.71 13.15
CA GLU A 181 -8.91 -10.13 12.65
C GLU A 181 -9.91 -10.23 13.80
N ASP A 182 -11.19 -9.96 13.53
CA ASP A 182 -12.27 -10.15 14.50
C ASP A 182 -13.55 -10.78 13.91
N ASP A 183 -14.52 -11.01 14.78
CA ASP A 183 -15.80 -11.66 14.44
C ASP A 183 -16.70 -10.81 13.52
N ASN A 184 -16.41 -9.51 13.36
CA ASN A 184 -17.12 -8.61 12.45
C ASN A 184 -16.52 -8.58 11.04
N LEU A 185 -15.60 -9.51 10.74
CA LEU A 185 -14.88 -9.58 9.47
C LEU A 185 -13.99 -8.33 9.24
N CYS A 186 -13.61 -7.61 10.29
CA CYS A 186 -12.55 -6.61 10.16
C CYS A 186 -11.21 -7.35 10.09
N GLU A 187 -10.44 -7.07 9.05
CA GLU A 187 -9.08 -7.59 8.88
C GLU A 187 -8.13 -6.42 8.62
N ILE A 188 -7.00 -6.41 9.32
CA ILE A 188 -5.94 -5.42 9.14
C ILE A 188 -4.59 -6.11 9.15
N ASP A 189 -3.83 -5.89 8.08
CA ASP A 189 -2.42 -6.23 8.02
C ASP A 189 -1.59 -5.00 8.38
N PHE A 190 -0.82 -5.11 9.46
CA PHE A 190 0.14 -4.13 9.92
C PHE A 190 1.55 -4.55 9.53
N THR A 191 2.24 -3.79 8.71
CA THR A 191 3.65 -4.01 8.36
C THR A 191 4.54 -2.99 9.07
N LEU A 192 5.37 -3.47 10.00
CA LEU A 192 6.35 -2.63 10.69
C LEU A 192 7.65 -2.60 9.89
N ILE A 193 8.00 -1.45 9.32
CA ILE A 193 9.19 -1.28 8.48
C ILE A 193 9.91 0.04 8.79
N GLY A 194 11.19 -0.06 9.15
CA GLY A 194 11.92 1.09 9.69
C GLY A 194 11.17 1.69 10.88
N ASP A 195 10.87 2.99 10.79
CA ASP A 195 10.12 3.74 11.81
C ASP A 195 8.64 3.97 11.44
N TYR A 196 8.12 3.20 10.49
CA TYR A 196 6.75 3.30 10.01
C TYR A 196 5.97 2.02 10.28
N LEU A 197 4.68 2.19 10.54
CA LEU A 197 3.72 1.10 10.59
C LEU A 197 2.72 1.31 9.45
N VAL A 198 2.79 0.48 8.41
CA VAL A 198 1.82 0.52 7.31
C VAL A 198 0.65 -0.37 7.68
N ALA A 199 -0.56 0.17 7.74
CA ALA A 199 -1.77 -0.61 7.98
C ALA A 199 -2.60 -0.66 6.70
N GLY A 200 -3.01 -1.84 6.27
CA GLY A 200 -3.95 -2.06 5.18
C GLY A 200 -5.17 -2.81 5.70
N ASP A 201 -6.33 -2.16 5.71
CA ASP A 201 -7.59 -2.80 6.10
C ASP A 201 -8.36 -3.35 4.89
N ASN A 202 -9.31 -4.24 5.17
CA ASN A 202 -10.26 -4.75 4.19
C ASN A 202 -11.50 -3.85 4.00
N GLY A 203 -11.58 -2.70 4.68
CA GLY A 203 -12.71 -1.76 4.62
C GLY A 203 -13.93 -2.14 5.48
N ASN A 204 -13.85 -3.20 6.30
CA ASN A 204 -14.95 -3.63 7.18
C ASN A 204 -14.73 -3.23 8.65
N CYS A 205 -13.74 -2.40 8.92
CA CYS A 205 -13.29 -2.07 10.27
C CYS A 205 -14.00 -0.85 10.89
N GLY A 206 -15.24 -0.58 10.49
CA GLY A 206 -16.02 0.55 11.00
C GLY A 206 -17.21 0.92 10.13
N GLY A 207 -17.78 2.09 10.41
CA GLY A 207 -18.86 2.67 9.61
C GLY A 207 -18.41 3.14 8.21
N ALA A 208 -19.34 3.69 7.44
CA ALA A 208 -19.06 4.10 6.06
C ALA A 208 -17.87 5.09 5.98
N ASN A 209 -16.94 4.85 5.05
CA ASN A 209 -15.71 5.64 4.86
C ASN A 209 -14.73 5.63 6.04
N VAL A 210 -14.97 4.86 7.10
CA VAL A 210 -13.98 4.65 8.15
C VAL A 210 -12.93 3.69 7.63
N SER A 211 -11.65 4.05 7.83
CA SER A 211 -10.55 3.17 7.49
C SER A 211 -9.39 3.34 8.46
N PHE A 212 -8.76 2.23 8.79
CA PHE A 212 -7.47 2.15 9.44
C PHE A 212 -6.32 2.15 8.42
N SER A 213 -6.60 2.21 7.12
CA SER A 213 -5.53 2.15 6.12
C SER A 213 -4.69 3.41 6.10
N GLY A 214 -3.37 3.26 6.20
CA GLY A 214 -2.46 4.39 6.24
C GLY A 214 -1.01 4.02 6.52
N VAL A 215 -0.13 5.02 6.40
CA VAL A 215 1.25 4.92 6.84
C VAL A 215 1.39 5.72 8.13
N TYR A 216 1.51 4.99 9.23
CA TYR A 216 1.49 5.54 10.57
C TYR A 216 2.90 5.89 11.02
N ARG A 217 2.99 6.92 11.86
CA ARG A 217 4.19 7.25 12.62
C ARG A 217 3.95 7.01 14.08
N LYS A 218 4.99 6.60 14.78
CA LYS A 218 4.97 6.46 16.22
C LYS A 218 4.80 7.84 16.85
N GLN A 219 3.90 7.93 17.82
CA GLN A 219 3.64 9.17 18.55
C GLN A 219 4.61 9.27 19.74
N ASP A 220 5.32 10.39 19.83
CA ASP A 220 6.16 10.73 20.97
C ASP A 220 5.27 11.30 22.08
N ARG A 221 4.67 10.44 22.91
CA ARG A 221 3.95 10.84 24.12
C ARG A 221 4.52 10.17 25.37
#